data_AF-A0A124IFA7-F1
#
_entry.id   AF-A0A124IFA7-F1
#
_cell.length_a   1.000
_cell.length_b   1.000
_cell.length_c   1.000
_cell.angle_alpha   90.00
_cell.angle_beta   90.00
_cell.angle_gamma   90.00
#
_symmetry.space_group_name_H-M   'P 1'
#
loop_
_entity.id
_entity.type
_entity.pdbx_description
1 polymer ?
#
loop_
_entity_poly.entity_id
_entity_poly.type
_entity_poly.pdbx_seq_one_letter_code
_entity_poly.pdbx_strand_id
1 'polypeptide(L)'
;MFQELQAPPDIEALRAELAAAIKERDTALQLLSEAEQQRDAALRARDAARARTIVRSQEGQPDGPVGVRALLTASTIHGILEQAEQVCTLLRMTCDPDEAAALEHHVSAHPWRARLADALATIQAYAGAKQAAVALHGVAGPSLMNLQAYCRDATSGALLAVGDVALSESQHVSNNKRLLAERTFRVPKEVDPARRVVMAAHIRIGSGKPPAPRMHFFDDTDKSGMVVIGYLGAHLRNASTN
;
A
#
# COMPACT_ATOMS: atom_id res chain seq x y z
N MET A 1 40.56 -52.71 18.26
CA MET A 1 39.75 -51.48 18.38
C MET A 1 38.32 -51.87 18.01
N PHE A 2 37.59 -52.45 18.97
CA PHE A 2 36.21 -52.89 18.74
C PHE A 2 35.27 -51.72 19.09
N GLN A 3 34.47 -51.35 18.10
CA GLN A 3 33.44 -50.32 18.18
C GLN A 3 32.32 -50.83 19.09
N GLU A 4 32.02 -50.12 20.18
CA GLU A 4 30.86 -50.40 21.04
C GLU A 4 29.59 -50.31 20.18
N LEU A 5 28.95 -51.47 19.94
CA LEU A 5 27.60 -51.55 19.42
C LEU A 5 26.66 -51.02 20.51
N GLN A 6 26.08 -49.85 20.27
CA GLN A 6 25.00 -49.31 21.10
C GLN A 6 23.91 -50.39 21.25
N ALA A 7 23.48 -50.63 22.49
CA ALA A 7 22.42 -51.57 22.79
C ALA A 7 21.18 -51.24 21.94
N PRO A 8 20.48 -52.25 21.38
CA PRO A 8 19.31 -52.02 20.56
C PRO A 8 18.28 -51.21 21.35
N PRO A 9 17.68 -50.17 20.76
CA PRO A 9 16.75 -49.32 21.46
C PRO A 9 15.56 -50.13 21.97
N ASP A 10 15.10 -49.80 23.16
CA ASP A 10 13.93 -50.43 23.77
C ASP A 10 12.70 -50.19 22.89
N ILE A 11 12.20 -51.28 22.30
CA ILE A 11 11.09 -51.26 21.35
C ILE A 11 9.81 -50.75 22.03
N GLU A 12 9.62 -50.96 23.34
CA GLU A 12 8.48 -50.39 24.05
C GLU A 12 8.60 -48.88 24.21
N ALA A 13 9.78 -48.37 24.55
CA ALA A 13 10.03 -46.93 24.65
C ALA A 13 9.78 -46.24 23.30
N LEU A 14 10.29 -46.81 22.20
CA LEU A 14 10.05 -46.29 20.84
C LEU A 14 8.56 -46.34 20.44
N ARG A 15 7.82 -47.37 20.86
CA ARG A 15 6.37 -47.45 20.62
C ARG A 15 5.60 -46.38 21.40
N ALA A 16 6.00 -46.11 22.64
CA ALA A 16 5.41 -45.05 23.46
C ALA A 16 5.70 -43.65 22.88
N GLU A 17 6.93 -43.41 22.44
CA GLU A 17 7.31 -42.16 21.76
C GLU A 17 6.56 -41.97 20.44
N LEU A 18 6.43 -43.01 19.62
CA LEU A 18 5.66 -42.94 18.38
C LEU A 18 4.17 -42.64 18.66
N ALA A 19 3.59 -43.27 19.68
CA ALA A 19 2.20 -43.01 20.08
C ALA A 19 2.00 -41.56 20.56
N ALA A 20 2.96 -41.02 21.32
CA ALA A 20 2.95 -39.62 21.76
C ALA A 20 3.06 -38.66 20.56
N ALA A 21 3.99 -38.92 19.64
CA ALA A 21 4.20 -38.11 18.44
C ALA A 21 2.98 -38.12 17.50
N ILE A 22 2.30 -39.26 17.35
CA ILE A 22 1.05 -39.36 16.57
C ILE A 22 -0.03 -38.49 17.22
N LYS A 23 -0.19 -38.56 18.54
CA LYS A 23 -1.17 -37.76 19.26
C LYS A 23 -0.89 -36.25 19.14
N GLU A 24 0.38 -35.86 19.19
CA GLU A 24 0.80 -34.47 19.07
C GLU A 24 0.57 -33.94 17.65
N ARG A 25 0.89 -34.75 16.62
CA ARG A 25 0.57 -34.45 15.22
C ARG A 25 -0.94 -34.29 15.00
N ASP A 26 -1.74 -35.21 15.51
CA ASP A 26 -3.20 -35.16 15.33
C ASP A 26 -3.79 -33.91 15.99
N THR A 27 -3.27 -33.52 17.15
CA THR A 27 -3.62 -32.25 17.82
C THR A 27 -3.23 -31.04 16.96
N ALA A 28 -2.02 -31.03 16.39
CA ALA A 28 -1.55 -29.94 15.54
C ALA A 28 -2.37 -29.80 14.25
N LEU A 29 -2.79 -30.91 13.63
CA LEU A 29 -3.67 -30.91 12.47
C LEU A 29 -5.05 -30.33 12.80
N GLN A 30 -5.56 -30.62 13.98
CA GLN A 30 -6.85 -30.10 14.43
C GLN A 30 -6.80 -28.58 14.63
N LEU A 31 -5.74 -28.08 15.28
CA LEU A 31 -5.50 -26.64 15.44
C LEU A 31 -5.30 -25.92 14.10
N LEU A 32 -4.61 -26.55 13.14
CA LEU A 32 -4.44 -25.98 11.81
C LEU A 32 -5.78 -25.85 11.09
N SER A 33 -6.62 -26.89 11.14
CA SER A 33 -7.96 -26.86 10.53
C SER A 33 -8.84 -25.77 11.15
N GLU A 34 -8.80 -25.61 12.47
CA GLU A 34 -9.50 -24.53 13.17
C GLU A 34 -8.99 -23.14 12.75
N ALA A 35 -7.67 -22.97 12.64
CA ALA A 35 -7.06 -21.72 12.20
C ALA A 35 -7.42 -21.38 10.74
N GLU A 36 -7.47 -22.38 9.86
CA GLU A 36 -7.93 -22.22 8.48
C GLU A 36 -9.40 -21.81 8.41
N GLN A 37 -10.28 -22.44 9.19
CA GLN A 37 -11.69 -22.05 9.29
C GLN A 37 -11.86 -20.63 9.81
N GLN A 38 -11.10 -20.24 10.84
CA GLN A 38 -11.10 -18.87 11.38
C GLN A 38 -10.61 -17.86 10.34
N ARG A 39 -9.54 -18.17 9.61
CA ARG A 39 -9.02 -17.33 8.51
C ARG A 39 -10.10 -17.16 7.43
N ASP A 40 -10.72 -18.24 6.99
CA ASP A 40 -11.71 -18.21 5.91
C ASP A 40 -12.99 -17.48 6.35
N ALA A 41 -13.39 -17.61 7.62
CA ALA A 41 -14.47 -16.82 8.20
C ALA A 41 -14.11 -15.32 8.28
N ALA A 42 -12.87 -14.98 8.65
CA ALA A 42 -12.39 -13.60 8.67
C ALA A 42 -12.33 -12.99 7.27
N LEU A 43 -11.91 -13.76 6.25
CA LEU A 43 -11.95 -13.34 4.85
C LEU A 43 -13.39 -13.06 4.40
N ARG A 44 -14.34 -13.98 4.67
CA ARG A 44 -15.76 -13.77 4.37
C ARG A 44 -16.35 -12.55 5.09
N ALA A 45 -16.01 -12.35 6.36
CA ALA A 45 -16.46 -11.19 7.13
C ALA A 45 -15.90 -9.88 6.57
N ARG A 46 -14.63 -9.87 6.18
CA ARG A 46 -13.97 -8.74 5.49
C ARG A 46 -14.63 -8.45 4.15
N ASP A 47 -14.89 -9.47 3.34
CA ASP A 47 -15.48 -9.31 2.02
C ASP A 47 -16.95 -8.83 2.13
N ALA A 48 -17.69 -9.31 3.13
CA ALA A 48 -19.03 -8.81 3.45
C ALA A 48 -19.01 -7.36 3.97
N ALA A 49 -18.01 -6.98 4.77
CA ALA A 49 -17.81 -5.61 5.21
C ALA A 49 -17.43 -4.68 4.04
N ARG A 50 -16.60 -5.17 3.10
CA ARG A 50 -16.31 -4.48 1.83
C ARG A 50 -17.57 -4.29 1.00
N ALA A 51 -18.38 -5.33 0.80
CA ALA A 51 -19.63 -5.23 0.04
C ALA A 51 -20.59 -4.19 0.64
N ARG A 52 -20.76 -4.18 1.97
CA ARG A 52 -21.57 -3.16 2.68
C ARG A 52 -20.99 -1.75 2.55
N THR A 53 -19.67 -1.63 2.55
CA THR A 53 -19.00 -0.33 2.36
C THR A 53 -19.18 0.17 0.92
N ILE A 54 -19.10 -0.70 -0.09
CA ILE A 54 -19.30 -0.36 -1.51
C ILE A 54 -20.72 0.17 -1.74
N VAL A 55 -21.74 -0.51 -1.23
CA VAL A 55 -23.14 -0.05 -1.34
C VAL A 55 -23.32 1.33 -0.70
N ARG A 56 -22.71 1.55 0.47
CA ARG A 56 -22.76 2.84 1.17
C ARG A 56 -21.93 3.93 0.49
N SER A 57 -20.83 3.58 -0.17
CA SER A 57 -19.99 4.50 -0.95
C SER A 57 -20.68 4.94 -2.24
N GLN A 58 -21.46 4.08 -2.89
CA GLN A 58 -22.19 4.45 -4.12
C GLN A 58 -23.28 5.51 -3.89
N GLU A 59 -23.83 5.63 -2.68
CA GLU A 59 -24.92 6.59 -2.39
C GLU A 59 -24.45 7.99 -1.99
N GLY A 60 -23.13 8.27 -1.89
CA GLY A 60 -22.64 9.59 -1.46
C GLY A 60 -21.18 9.94 -1.78
N GLN A 61 -20.44 9.12 -2.52
CA GLN A 61 -19.07 9.45 -2.91
C GLN A 61 -19.08 10.42 -4.11
N PRO A 62 -18.31 11.51 -4.08
CA PRO A 62 -18.16 12.37 -5.25
C PRO A 62 -17.67 11.55 -6.47
N ASP A 63 -18.33 11.75 -7.61
CA ASP A 63 -18.17 10.91 -8.80
C ASP A 63 -16.78 11.11 -9.43
N GLY A 64 -15.95 10.06 -9.36
CA GLY A 64 -14.62 10.03 -9.98
C GLY A 64 -13.57 11.02 -9.42
N PRO A 65 -12.41 11.14 -10.09
CA PRO A 65 -11.30 11.99 -9.65
C PRO A 65 -11.69 13.46 -9.49
N VAL A 66 -12.51 14.01 -10.39
CA VAL A 66 -12.90 15.42 -10.39
C VAL A 66 -13.71 15.78 -9.14
N GLY A 67 -14.65 14.92 -8.75
CA GLY A 67 -15.48 15.15 -7.58
C GLY A 67 -14.64 15.14 -6.28
N VAL A 68 -13.77 14.15 -6.11
CA VAL A 68 -12.86 14.09 -4.95
C VAL A 68 -11.96 15.32 -4.93
N ARG A 69 -11.41 15.71 -6.08
CA ARG A 69 -10.55 16.89 -6.22
C ARG A 69 -11.24 18.18 -5.79
N ALA A 70 -12.53 18.32 -6.06
CA ALA A 70 -13.32 19.49 -5.67
C ALA A 70 -13.49 19.65 -4.16
N LEU A 71 -13.25 18.59 -3.38
CA LEU A 71 -13.26 18.64 -1.91
C LEU A 71 -11.89 19.00 -1.32
N LEU A 72 -10.82 18.88 -2.11
CA LEU A 72 -9.43 19.17 -1.72
C LEU A 72 -9.06 20.62 -2.10
N THR A 73 -9.57 21.57 -1.35
CA THR A 73 -9.53 23.02 -1.66
C THR A 73 -8.67 23.85 -0.70
N ALA A 74 -8.08 23.23 0.31
CA ALA A 74 -7.24 23.94 1.28
C ALA A 74 -6.15 24.78 0.60
N SER A 75 -5.84 25.91 1.24
CA SER A 75 -4.82 26.86 0.76
C SER A 75 -3.40 26.44 1.14
N THR A 76 -3.25 25.40 1.95
CA THR A 76 -1.96 24.87 2.42
C THR A 76 -1.76 23.41 2.00
N ILE A 77 -0.52 22.99 1.80
CA ILE A 77 -0.16 21.58 1.55
C ILE A 77 -0.63 20.72 2.72
N HIS A 78 -0.38 21.17 3.95
CA HIS A 78 -0.83 20.47 5.14
C HIS A 78 -2.36 20.32 5.16
N GLY A 79 -3.10 21.39 4.86
CA GLY A 79 -4.56 21.34 4.83
C GLY A 79 -5.12 20.42 3.75
N ILE A 80 -4.42 20.26 2.62
CA ILE A 80 -4.82 19.26 1.60
C ILE A 80 -4.66 17.84 2.14
N LEU A 81 -3.60 17.56 2.89
CA LEU A 81 -3.41 16.25 3.53
C LEU A 81 -4.49 15.97 4.58
N GLU A 82 -4.82 16.95 5.43
CA GLU A 82 -5.90 16.82 6.42
C GLU A 82 -7.26 16.58 5.76
N GLN A 83 -7.59 17.33 4.71
CA GLN A 83 -8.82 17.11 3.93
C GLN A 83 -8.82 15.72 3.28
N ALA A 84 -7.69 15.28 2.75
CA ALA A 84 -7.58 13.96 2.13
C ALA A 84 -7.72 12.84 3.16
N GLU A 85 -7.22 12.97 4.39
CA GLU A 85 -7.45 11.98 5.46
C GLU A 85 -8.95 11.82 5.78
N GLN A 86 -9.72 12.90 5.69
CA GLN A 86 -11.16 12.89 5.97
C GLN A 86 -11.99 12.36 4.79
N VAL A 87 -11.60 12.71 3.56
CA VAL A 87 -12.40 12.44 2.35
C VAL A 87 -11.97 11.14 1.65
N CYS A 88 -10.66 10.85 1.62
CA CYS A 88 -10.09 9.74 0.87
C CYS A 88 -10.00 8.48 1.74
N THR A 89 -11.13 7.79 1.90
CA THR A 89 -11.26 6.60 2.76
C THR A 89 -10.40 5.40 2.34
N LEU A 90 -9.95 5.38 1.08
CA LEU A 90 -9.08 4.32 0.53
C LEU A 90 -7.59 4.68 0.60
N LEU A 91 -7.26 5.87 1.09
CA LEU A 91 -5.89 6.30 1.29
C LEU A 91 -5.53 6.21 2.78
N ARG A 92 -4.27 5.91 3.04
CA ARG A 92 -3.69 5.95 4.39
C ARG A 92 -2.49 6.88 4.39
N MET A 93 -2.61 7.98 5.11
CA MET A 93 -1.51 8.92 5.27
C MET A 93 -0.61 8.46 6.40
N THR A 94 0.67 8.26 6.07
CA THR A 94 1.72 7.90 7.04
C THR A 94 2.96 8.77 6.86
N CYS A 95 2.88 9.73 5.94
CA CYS A 95 3.93 10.70 5.67
C CYS A 95 4.18 11.59 6.89
N ASP A 96 5.43 12.02 7.03
CA ASP A 96 5.83 12.94 8.09
C ASP A 96 5.27 14.34 7.79
N PRO A 97 4.50 14.96 8.70
CA PRO A 97 3.98 16.30 8.49
C PRO A 97 5.08 17.36 8.35
N ASP A 98 6.24 17.17 8.98
CA ASP A 98 7.32 18.17 8.96
C ASP A 98 7.97 18.27 7.56
N GLU A 99 8.13 17.13 6.87
CA GLU A 99 8.65 17.06 5.49
C GLU A 99 7.70 17.77 4.51
N ALA A 100 6.39 17.62 4.71
CA ALA A 100 5.38 18.31 3.90
C ALA A 100 5.34 19.82 4.21
N ALA A 101 5.45 20.20 5.48
CA ALA A 101 5.45 21.59 5.92
C ALA A 101 6.66 22.38 5.35
N ALA A 102 7.81 21.73 5.17
CA ALA A 102 8.98 22.34 4.53
C ALA A 102 8.72 22.84 3.09
N LEU A 103 7.70 22.31 2.41
CA LEU A 103 7.32 22.74 1.06
C LEU A 103 6.39 23.96 1.05
N GLU A 104 5.73 24.27 2.16
CA GLU A 104 4.62 25.23 2.25
C GLU A 104 5.03 26.65 1.87
N HIS A 105 6.23 27.07 2.29
CA HIS A 105 6.73 28.42 2.08
C HIS A 105 7.49 28.61 0.77
N HIS A 106 7.56 27.57 -0.07
CA HIS A 106 8.26 27.67 -1.35
C HIS A 106 7.47 28.52 -2.34
N VAL A 107 8.16 29.27 -3.21
CA VAL A 107 7.54 30.12 -4.25
C VAL A 107 6.63 29.34 -5.22
N SER A 108 6.87 28.03 -5.33
CA SER A 108 6.08 27.09 -6.15
C SER A 108 5.10 26.24 -5.35
N ALA A 109 4.85 26.56 -4.07
CA ALA A 109 3.94 25.79 -3.23
C ALA A 109 2.52 25.72 -3.80
N HIS A 110 2.03 26.81 -4.41
CA HIS A 110 0.69 26.84 -5.00
C HIS A 110 0.48 25.78 -6.10
N PRO A 111 1.28 25.73 -7.19
CA PRO A 111 1.11 24.69 -8.20
C PRO A 111 1.37 23.28 -7.65
N TRP A 112 2.29 23.11 -6.69
CA TRP A 112 2.52 21.81 -6.05
C TRP A 112 1.32 21.33 -5.23
N ARG A 113 0.66 22.23 -4.52
CA ARG A 113 -0.55 21.93 -3.77
C ARG A 113 -1.70 21.51 -4.69
N ALA A 114 -1.89 22.22 -5.80
CA ALA A 114 -2.88 21.84 -6.81
C ALA A 114 -2.58 20.44 -7.36
N ARG A 115 -1.29 20.16 -7.65
CA ARG A 115 -0.84 18.87 -8.16
C ARG A 115 -0.99 17.74 -7.14
N LEU A 116 -0.73 18.02 -5.87
CA LEU A 116 -0.96 17.09 -4.77
C LEU A 116 -2.43 16.71 -4.68
N ALA A 117 -3.34 17.69 -4.72
CA ALA A 117 -4.77 17.43 -4.70
C ALA A 117 -5.22 16.58 -5.89
N ASP A 118 -4.70 16.86 -7.10
CA ASP A 118 -4.96 16.02 -8.30
C ASP A 118 -4.47 14.58 -8.10
N ALA A 119 -3.30 14.42 -7.48
CA ALA A 119 -2.71 13.12 -7.22
C ALA A 119 -3.54 12.30 -6.24
N LEU A 120 -3.90 12.87 -5.10
CA LEU A 120 -4.68 12.20 -4.06
C LEU A 120 -6.06 11.80 -4.58
N ALA A 121 -6.72 12.70 -5.32
CA ALA A 121 -8.01 12.43 -5.93
C ALA A 121 -7.94 11.29 -6.99
N THR A 122 -6.89 11.29 -7.82
CA THR A 122 -6.67 10.24 -8.82
C THR A 122 -6.41 8.88 -8.16
N ILE A 123 -5.62 8.83 -7.08
CA ILE A 123 -5.33 7.59 -6.35
C ILE A 123 -6.61 7.05 -5.67
N GLN A 124 -7.41 7.92 -5.05
CA GLN A 124 -8.68 7.52 -4.42
C GLN A 124 -9.64 6.90 -5.45
N ALA A 125 -9.79 7.54 -6.61
CA ALA A 125 -10.63 7.04 -7.69
C ALA A 125 -10.09 5.73 -8.28
N TYR A 126 -8.77 5.61 -8.47
CA TYR A 126 -8.12 4.37 -8.90
C TYR A 126 -8.43 3.21 -7.95
N ALA A 127 -8.20 3.40 -6.65
CA ALA A 127 -8.45 2.38 -5.64
C ALA A 127 -9.94 1.99 -5.61
N GLY A 128 -10.85 2.96 -5.72
CA GLY A 128 -12.29 2.72 -5.78
C GLY A 128 -12.72 1.95 -7.02
N ALA A 129 -12.23 2.35 -8.20
CA ALA A 129 -12.52 1.67 -9.47
C ALA A 129 -12.00 0.23 -9.47
N LYS A 130 -10.81 -0.01 -8.91
CA LYS A 130 -10.25 -1.36 -8.76
C LYS A 130 -11.08 -2.22 -7.81
N GLN A 131 -11.45 -1.68 -6.65
CA GLN A 131 -12.33 -2.40 -5.71
C GLN A 131 -13.69 -2.73 -6.33
N ALA A 132 -14.31 -1.78 -7.05
CA ALA A 132 -15.59 -1.98 -7.71
C ALA A 132 -15.49 -3.05 -8.82
N ALA A 133 -14.44 -3.01 -9.65
CA ALA A 133 -14.23 -3.99 -10.71
C ALA A 133 -14.03 -5.41 -10.14
N VAL A 134 -13.24 -5.57 -9.08
CA VAL A 134 -13.09 -6.86 -8.40
C VAL A 134 -14.41 -7.33 -7.79
N ALA A 135 -15.19 -6.43 -7.19
CA ALA A 135 -16.48 -6.79 -6.61
C ALA A 135 -17.52 -7.24 -7.67
N LEU A 136 -17.51 -6.62 -8.85
CA LEU A 136 -18.46 -6.92 -9.93
C LEU A 136 -18.03 -8.10 -10.82
N HIS A 137 -16.73 -8.24 -11.08
CA HIS A 137 -16.20 -9.16 -12.09
C HIS A 137 -15.22 -10.20 -11.52
N GLY A 138 -14.92 -10.16 -10.22
CA GLY A 138 -13.96 -11.03 -9.55
C GLY A 138 -12.49 -10.69 -9.83
N VAL A 139 -12.20 -9.89 -10.85
CA VAL A 139 -10.85 -9.48 -11.25
C VAL A 139 -10.85 -8.05 -11.79
N ALA A 140 -9.77 -7.32 -11.53
CA ALA A 140 -9.56 -6.01 -12.12
C ALA A 140 -9.08 -6.14 -13.57
N GLY A 141 -9.64 -5.34 -14.48
CA GLY A 141 -9.21 -5.29 -15.87
C GLY A 141 -7.80 -4.70 -16.04
N PRO A 142 -7.21 -4.78 -17.26
CA PRO A 142 -5.86 -4.32 -17.53
C PRO A 142 -5.64 -2.82 -17.27
N SER A 143 -6.66 -1.97 -17.43
CA SER A 143 -6.57 -0.55 -17.10
C SER A 143 -6.44 -0.28 -15.59
N LEU A 144 -6.70 -1.27 -14.74
CA LEU A 144 -6.64 -1.17 -13.29
C LEU A 144 -5.45 -1.94 -12.68
N MET A 145 -4.53 -2.46 -13.50
CA MET A 145 -3.39 -3.25 -13.02
C MET A 145 -2.48 -2.47 -12.05
N ASN A 146 -2.34 -1.16 -12.26
CA ASN A 146 -1.58 -0.22 -11.43
C ASN A 146 -2.02 1.21 -11.74
N LEU A 147 -1.64 2.17 -10.90
CA LEU A 147 -2.00 3.58 -11.07
C LEU A 147 -1.58 4.15 -12.43
N GLN A 148 -0.42 3.74 -12.97
CA GLN A 148 0.06 4.24 -14.26
C GLN A 148 -0.83 3.76 -15.42
N ALA A 149 -1.30 2.51 -15.37
CA ALA A 149 -2.26 1.98 -16.35
C ALA A 149 -3.60 2.73 -16.27
N TYR A 150 -4.05 3.06 -15.05
CA TYR A 150 -5.26 3.86 -14.84
C TYR A 150 -5.12 5.26 -15.44
N CYS A 151 -3.99 5.93 -15.20
CA CYS A 151 -3.71 7.25 -15.79
C CYS A 151 -3.55 7.22 -17.32
N ARG A 152 -3.27 6.05 -17.91
CA ARG A 152 -3.16 5.86 -19.37
C ARG A 152 -4.53 5.67 -20.03
N ASP A 153 -5.49 5.15 -19.28
CA ASP A 153 -6.85 4.97 -19.76
C ASP A 153 -7.56 6.32 -19.87
N ALA A 154 -7.88 6.74 -21.10
CA ALA A 154 -8.55 8.00 -21.36
C ALA A 154 -9.96 8.10 -20.76
N THR A 155 -10.58 6.95 -20.44
CA THR A 155 -11.93 6.89 -19.84
C THR A 155 -11.91 6.99 -18.31
N SER A 156 -10.73 6.91 -17.69
CA SER A 156 -10.57 6.94 -16.22
C SER A 156 -10.91 8.29 -15.58
N GLY A 157 -10.83 9.38 -16.36
CA GLY A 157 -10.94 10.74 -15.82
C GLY A 157 -9.74 11.15 -14.94
N ALA A 158 -8.62 10.43 -15.00
CA ALA A 158 -7.43 10.71 -14.21
C ALA A 158 -6.94 12.16 -14.40
N LEU A 159 -6.58 12.81 -13.29
CA LEU A 159 -6.06 14.19 -13.27
C LEU A 159 -4.52 14.22 -13.39
N LEU A 160 -3.89 13.06 -13.20
CA LEU A 160 -2.46 12.88 -13.40
C LEU A 160 -2.16 12.40 -14.82
N ALA A 161 -1.11 12.94 -15.42
CA ALA A 161 -0.56 12.38 -16.64
C ALA A 161 0.31 11.16 -16.31
N VAL A 162 0.34 10.20 -17.24
CA VAL A 162 1.12 8.96 -17.15
C VAL A 162 2.59 9.22 -16.79
N GLY A 163 3.19 10.28 -17.36
CA GLY A 163 4.60 10.64 -17.15
C GLY A 163 4.94 11.14 -15.74
N ASP A 164 3.92 11.45 -14.93
CA ASP A 164 4.10 11.90 -13.55
C ASP A 164 4.10 10.75 -12.56
N VAL A 165 3.66 9.56 -12.97
CA VAL A 165 3.64 8.34 -12.15
C VAL A 165 4.82 7.44 -12.52
N ALA A 166 5.76 7.26 -11.60
CA ALA A 166 6.85 6.30 -11.70
C ALA A 166 6.54 5.07 -10.84
N LEU A 167 6.48 3.89 -11.44
CA LEU A 167 6.24 2.63 -10.73
C LEU A 167 7.51 2.03 -10.09
N SER A 168 8.68 2.53 -10.47
CA SER A 168 9.96 2.07 -9.95
C SER A 168 10.95 3.22 -9.85
N GLU A 169 11.96 3.00 -9.00
CA GLU A 169 13.13 3.85 -8.91
C GLU A 169 14.18 3.44 -9.95
N SER A 170 15.17 4.31 -10.17
CA SER A 170 16.32 3.97 -11.02
C SER A 170 17.01 2.67 -10.56
N GLN A 171 17.55 1.89 -11.50
CA GLN A 171 18.26 0.63 -11.19
C GLN A 171 19.36 0.83 -10.13
N HIS A 172 20.03 1.97 -10.13
CA HIS A 172 21.05 2.30 -9.15
C HIS A 172 20.50 2.45 -7.73
N VAL A 173 19.39 3.17 -7.56
CA VAL A 173 18.70 3.29 -6.27
C VAL A 173 18.26 1.90 -5.79
N SER A 174 17.68 1.10 -6.69
CA SER A 174 17.22 -0.25 -6.39
C SER A 174 18.34 -1.21 -5.97
N ASN A 175 19.57 -0.98 -6.43
CA ASN A 175 20.72 -1.82 -6.08
C ASN A 175 21.51 -1.32 -4.86
N ASN A 176 21.19 -0.13 -4.32
CA ASN A 176 21.92 0.47 -3.20
C ASN A 176 21.07 0.46 -1.91
N LYS A 177 21.47 -0.37 -0.95
CA LYS A 177 20.78 -0.53 0.34
C LYS A 177 20.58 0.78 1.11
N ARG A 178 21.52 1.73 1.01
CA ARG A 178 21.42 3.03 1.68
C ARG A 178 20.34 3.91 1.05
N LEU A 179 20.24 3.90 -0.28
CA LEU A 179 19.22 4.66 -1.01
C LEU A 179 17.83 4.02 -0.85
N LEU A 180 17.75 2.70 -0.79
CA LEU A 180 16.52 1.98 -0.44
C LEU A 180 16.04 2.28 0.98
N ALA A 181 16.95 2.43 1.94
CA ALA A 181 16.59 2.79 3.31
C ALA A 181 15.87 4.14 3.39
N GLU A 182 16.25 5.13 2.57
CA GLU A 182 15.55 6.42 2.47
C GLU A 182 14.14 6.29 1.91
N ARG A 183 13.85 5.21 1.17
CA ARG A 183 12.54 4.91 0.58
C ARG A 183 11.75 3.91 1.42
N THR A 184 12.19 3.65 2.65
CA THR A 184 11.54 2.73 3.59
C THR A 184 10.66 3.52 4.56
N PHE A 185 9.37 3.63 4.24
CA PHE A 185 8.43 4.43 5.01
C PHE A 185 7.56 3.59 5.93
N ARG A 186 6.91 4.25 6.87
CA ARG A 186 6.00 3.61 7.82
C ARG A 186 4.74 3.14 7.09
N VAL A 187 4.18 2.03 7.54
CA VAL A 187 2.86 1.55 7.12
C VAL A 187 2.08 1.03 8.32
N PRO A 188 0.75 0.96 8.25
CA PRO A 188 -0.06 0.27 9.26
C PRO A 188 0.33 -1.22 9.38
N LYS A 189 0.08 -1.81 10.56
CA LYS A 189 0.46 -3.21 10.85
C LYS A 189 -0.31 -4.20 9.97
N GLU A 190 -1.53 -3.84 9.58
CA GLU A 190 -2.39 -4.59 8.68
C GLU A 190 -1.87 -4.65 7.23
N VAL A 191 -1.01 -3.71 6.83
CA VAL A 191 -0.35 -3.72 5.51
C VAL A 191 0.91 -4.58 5.55
N ASP A 192 1.78 -4.34 6.53
CA ASP A 192 2.97 -5.14 6.78
C ASP A 192 3.24 -5.27 8.30
N PRO A 193 3.41 -6.50 8.83
CA PRO A 193 3.70 -6.69 10.26
C PRO A 193 4.96 -5.97 10.77
N ALA A 194 5.95 -5.72 9.90
CA ALA A 194 7.15 -4.95 10.22
C ALA A 194 6.89 -3.43 10.32
N ARG A 195 5.68 -2.97 9.94
CA ARG A 195 5.24 -1.56 9.92
C ARG A 195 6.09 -0.65 9.05
N ARG A 196 6.87 -1.23 8.13
CA ARG A 196 7.70 -0.50 7.17
C ARG A 196 7.76 -1.24 5.84
N VAL A 197 7.67 -0.50 4.74
CA VAL A 197 7.84 -1.04 3.39
C VAL A 197 8.71 -0.11 2.55
N VAL A 198 9.40 -0.70 1.58
CA VAL A 198 10.10 0.06 0.54
C VAL A 198 9.08 0.56 -0.47
N MET A 199 8.96 1.88 -0.64
CA MET A 199 8.07 2.52 -1.62
C MET A 199 8.90 3.10 -2.77
N ALA A 200 9.15 2.29 -3.80
CA ALA A 200 9.82 2.76 -5.01
C ALA A 200 8.89 3.56 -5.93
N ALA A 201 7.59 3.27 -5.88
CA ALA A 201 6.60 4.00 -6.66
C ALA A 201 6.42 5.41 -6.11
N HIS A 202 6.40 6.40 -7.01
CA HIS A 202 6.27 7.80 -6.64
C HIS A 202 5.62 8.65 -7.73
N ILE A 203 5.09 9.79 -7.31
CA ILE A 203 4.48 10.79 -8.17
C ILE A 203 5.31 12.07 -8.15
N ARG A 204 5.47 12.67 -9.32
CA ARG A 204 6.09 13.99 -9.47
C ARG A 204 5.08 15.06 -9.08
N ILE A 205 5.34 15.73 -7.96
CA ILE A 205 4.54 16.87 -7.50
C ILE A 205 5.14 18.17 -8.02
N GLY A 206 6.46 18.26 -8.04
CA GLY A 206 7.21 19.35 -8.65
C GLY A 206 8.31 18.85 -9.59
N SER A 207 8.76 19.75 -10.45
CA SER A 207 9.85 19.54 -11.39
C SER A 207 10.79 20.75 -11.42
N GLY A 208 11.95 20.61 -12.06
CA GLY A 208 12.93 21.68 -12.18
C GLY A 208 13.91 21.73 -11.00
N LYS A 209 14.14 22.93 -10.47
CA LYS A 209 15.13 23.15 -9.39
C LYS A 209 14.67 22.47 -8.08
N PRO A 210 15.61 22.03 -7.23
CA PRO A 210 15.30 21.56 -5.89
C PRO A 210 14.38 22.55 -5.15
N PRO A 211 13.42 22.08 -4.35
CA PRO A 211 13.29 20.71 -3.84
C PRO A 211 12.65 19.68 -4.78
N ALA A 212 12.08 20.06 -5.93
CA ALA A 212 11.45 19.16 -6.92
C ALA A 212 10.61 18.01 -6.28
N PRO A 213 9.58 18.35 -5.48
CA PRO A 213 8.96 17.44 -4.53
C PRO A 213 8.36 16.18 -5.16
N ARG A 214 8.44 15.08 -4.40
CA ARG A 214 7.94 13.75 -4.77
C ARG A 214 7.02 13.21 -3.68
N MET A 215 5.99 12.49 -4.12
CA MET A 215 5.10 11.76 -3.23
C MET A 215 5.30 10.25 -3.43
N HIS A 216 5.82 9.55 -2.43
CA HIS A 216 5.97 8.08 -2.48
C HIS A 216 4.74 7.39 -1.93
N PHE A 217 4.35 6.31 -2.60
CA PHE A 217 3.17 5.55 -2.23
C PHE A 217 3.41 4.04 -2.33
N PHE A 218 2.62 3.29 -1.59
CA PHE A 218 2.55 1.84 -1.65
C PHE A 218 1.14 1.43 -2.07
N ASP A 219 1.05 0.76 -3.20
CA ASP A 219 -0.21 0.23 -3.72
C ASP A 219 -0.49 -1.15 -3.08
N ASP A 220 -1.39 -1.16 -2.10
CA ASP A 220 -1.85 -2.38 -1.42
C ASP A 220 -3.30 -2.73 -1.82
N THR A 221 -3.74 -2.26 -3.00
CA THR A 221 -5.12 -2.42 -3.44
C THR A 221 -5.51 -3.87 -3.67
N ASP A 222 -4.56 -4.74 -4.02
CA ASP A 222 -4.81 -6.17 -4.21
C ASP A 222 -5.02 -6.93 -2.89
N LYS A 223 -4.51 -6.40 -1.77
CA LYS A 223 -4.65 -7.02 -0.43
C LYS A 223 -5.64 -6.26 0.44
N SER A 224 -5.25 -5.10 0.97
CA SER A 224 -6.12 -4.28 1.84
C SER A 224 -7.14 -3.46 1.07
N GLY A 225 -6.92 -3.21 -0.23
CA GLY A 225 -7.79 -2.34 -1.04
C GLY A 225 -7.42 -0.87 -0.91
N MET A 226 -6.33 -0.55 -0.20
CA MET A 226 -5.93 0.81 0.11
C MET A 226 -4.61 1.15 -0.56
N VAL A 227 -4.32 2.45 -0.64
CA VAL A 227 -3.01 2.97 -1.03
C VAL A 227 -2.43 3.75 0.16
N VAL A 228 -1.19 3.42 0.53
CA VAL A 228 -0.50 4.13 1.63
C VAL A 228 0.37 5.23 1.04
N ILE A 229 0.23 6.46 1.52
CA ILE A 229 1.11 7.58 1.20
C ILE A 229 2.17 7.65 2.30
N GLY A 230 3.40 7.28 1.96
CA GLY A 230 4.50 7.14 2.92
C GLY A 230 5.41 8.36 3.01
N TYR A 231 5.44 9.20 1.98
CA TYR A 231 6.30 10.38 1.93
C TYR A 231 5.72 11.44 1.02
N LEU A 232 5.82 12.70 1.46
CA LEU A 232 5.65 13.89 0.64
C LEU A 232 6.70 14.89 1.10
N GLY A 233 7.63 15.23 0.21
CA GLY A 233 8.72 16.12 0.56
C GLY A 233 9.64 16.36 -0.61
N ALA A 234 10.82 16.92 -0.32
CA ALA A 234 11.84 17.15 -1.32
C ALA A 234 12.26 15.84 -2.02
N HIS A 235 12.85 15.98 -3.21
CA HIS A 235 13.42 14.84 -3.91
C HIS A 235 14.50 14.18 -3.03
N LEU A 236 14.31 12.90 -2.70
CA LEU A 236 15.29 12.11 -1.93
C LEU A 236 16.58 11.94 -2.72
N ARG A 237 17.69 11.65 -2.02
CA ARG A 237 19.00 11.56 -2.68
C ARG A 237 18.99 10.51 -3.79
N ASN A 238 19.61 10.86 -4.90
CA ASN A 238 19.93 9.97 -6.01
C ASN A 238 21.41 10.13 -6.37
N ALA A 239 21.93 9.33 -7.31
CA ALA A 239 23.35 9.32 -7.66
C ALA A 239 23.92 10.69 -8.12
N SER A 240 23.05 11.63 -8.50
CA SER A 240 23.41 12.95 -9.03
C SER A 240 23.23 14.11 -8.03
N THR A 241 22.77 13.84 -6.81
CA THR A 241 22.72 14.84 -5.72
C THR A 241 23.61 14.37 -4.57
N ASN A 242 24.85 14.88 -4.57
CA ASN A 242 25.82 14.74 -3.48
C ASN A 242 25.55 15.81 -2.43
#